data_AF-A0A7V9DQ61-F1
#
_entry.id   AF-A0A7V9DQ61-F1
#
_cell.length_a   1.000
_cell.length_b   1.000
_cell.length_c   1.000
_cell.angle_alpha   90.00
_cell.angle_beta   90.00
_cell.angle_gamma   90.00
#
_symmetry.space_group_name_H-M   'P 1'
#
loop_
_entity.id
_entity.type
_entity.pdbx_description
1 polymer ?
#
loop_
_entity_poly.entity_id
_entity_poly.type
_entity_poly.pdbx_seq_one_letter_code
_entity_poly.pdbx_strand_id
1 'polypeptide(L)' 'ANDSDYGLAGGVWSADTERAKQIARRLRTGQVEINGGNFNPNAPFGGYKQSGIGREYGRFGLEEFLETKAMQL' A
#
# COMPACT_ATOMS: atom_id res chain seq x y z
N ALA A 1 -12.07 8.53 -8.26
CA ALA A 1 -11.25 7.97 -7.16
C ALA A 1 -9.86 8.61 -7.12
N ASN A 2 -9.07 8.54 -8.20
CA ASN A 2 -7.69 9.04 -8.20
C ASN A 2 -7.55 10.57 -8.32
N ASP A 3 -8.61 11.30 -8.61
CA ASP A 3 -8.63 12.77 -8.66
C ASP A 3 -8.76 13.33 -7.23
N SER A 4 -7.63 13.28 -6.52
CA SER A 4 -7.46 13.68 -5.12
C SER A 4 -5.97 13.88 -4.86
N ASP A 5 -5.58 14.82 -4.01
CA ASP A 5 -4.18 15.01 -3.61
C ASP A 5 -3.69 13.90 -2.67
N TYR A 6 -4.60 13.09 -2.14
CA TYR A 6 -4.34 12.04 -1.17
C TYR A 6 -4.43 10.63 -1.77
N GLY A 7 -3.88 9.66 -1.03
CA GLY A 7 -3.85 8.25 -1.41
C GLY A 7 -3.31 7.37 -0.29
N LEU A 8 -3.89 7.43 0.91
CA LEU A 8 -3.46 6.60 2.03
C LEU A 8 -3.99 5.16 1.91
N ALA A 9 -5.31 5.02 1.95
CA ALA A 9 -6.01 3.74 1.84
C ALA A 9 -7.27 3.89 0.97
N GLY A 10 -7.90 2.78 0.63
CA GLY A 10 -9.17 2.71 -0.08
C GLY A 10 -9.76 1.31 -0.05
N GLY A 11 -10.98 1.15 -0.57
CA GLY A 11 -11.65 -0.13 -0.63
C GLY A 11 -12.44 -0.31 -1.93
N VAL A 12 -12.54 -1.55 -2.40
CA VAL A 12 -13.33 -1.93 -3.57
C VAL A 12 -14.29 -3.05 -3.20
N TRP A 13 -15.58 -2.83 -3.42
CA TRP A 13 -16.62 -3.84 -3.26
C TRP A 13 -17.24 -4.20 -4.61
N SER A 14 -17.39 -5.49 -4.85
CA SER A 14 -18.02 -6.04 -6.05
C SER A 14 -18.40 -7.49 -5.81
N ALA A 15 -19.54 -7.92 -6.37
CA ALA A 15 -19.95 -9.32 -6.39
C ALA A 15 -18.99 -10.20 -7.21
N ASP A 16 -18.28 -9.60 -8.18
CA ASP A 16 -17.17 -10.21 -8.90
C ASP A 16 -15.84 -9.74 -8.29
N THR A 17 -15.15 -10.65 -7.63
CA THR A 17 -13.85 -10.40 -6.97
C THR A 17 -12.73 -10.12 -7.97
N GLU A 18 -12.76 -10.70 -9.17
CA GLU A 18 -11.72 -10.43 -10.17
C GLU A 18 -11.88 -9.03 -10.76
N ARG A 19 -13.12 -8.60 -11.00
CA ARG A 19 -13.42 -7.19 -11.31
C ARG A 19 -12.96 -6.26 -10.19
N ALA A 20 -13.18 -6.63 -8.92
CA ALA A 20 -12.72 -5.83 -7.79
C ALA A 20 -11.19 -5.64 -7.80
N LYS A 21 -10.44 -6.74 -8.02
CA LYS A 21 -8.98 -6.71 -8.15
C LYS A 21 -8.51 -5.85 -9.33
N GLN A 22 -9.18 -5.92 -10.48
CA GLN A 22 -8.86 -5.08 -11.63
C GLN A 22 -9.02 -3.59 -11.33
N ILE A 23 -10.08 -3.20 -10.61
CA ILE A 23 -10.28 -1.81 -10.17
C ILE A 23 -9.24 -1.43 -9.11
N ALA A 24 -8.99 -2.29 -8.11
CA ALA A 24 -8.02 -2.04 -7.05
C ALA A 24 -6.62 -1.72 -7.60
N ARG A 25 -6.15 -2.45 -8.63
CA ARG A 25 -4.87 -2.19 -9.31
C ARG A 25 -4.76 -0.81 -9.96
N ARG A 26 -5.89 -0.16 -10.26
CA ARG A 26 -5.93 1.17 -10.88
C ARG A 26 -5.95 2.30 -9.85
N LEU A 27 -6.19 2.00 -8.57
CA LEU A 27 -6.21 3.01 -7.52
C LEU A 27 -4.78 3.45 -7.18
N ARG A 28 -4.56 4.77 -7.10
CA ARG A 28 -3.28 5.37 -6.69
C ARG A 28 -3.31 5.63 -5.19
N THR A 29 -3.27 4.56 -4.40
CA THR A 29 -3.33 4.60 -2.94
C THR A 29 -2.43 3.53 -2.32
N GLY A 30 -2.04 3.72 -1.07
CA GLY A 30 -1.11 2.87 -0.32
C GLY A 30 -1.61 1.45 -0.07
N GLN A 31 -2.87 1.36 0.32
CA GLN A 31 -3.54 0.12 0.67
C GLN A 31 -4.93 0.06 0.03
N VAL A 32 -5.32 -1.11 -0.45
CA VAL A 32 -6.68 -1.35 -0.94
C VAL A 32 -7.24 -2.62 -0.30
N GLU A 33 -8.34 -2.49 0.43
CA GLU A 33 -9.14 -3.66 0.83
C GLU A 33 -10.10 -4.06 -0.29
N ILE A 34 -10.27 -5.37 -0.48
CA ILE A 34 -11.22 -5.92 -1.43
C ILE A 34 -12.28 -6.67 -0.65
N ASN A 35 -13.54 -6.28 -0.80
CA ASN A 35 -14.69 -6.89 -0.13
C ASN A 35 -14.51 -7.00 1.41
N GLY A 36 -13.94 -5.97 2.05
CA GLY A 36 -13.72 -5.93 3.50
C GLY A 36 -12.57 -6.82 4.01
N GLY A 37 -11.57 -7.08 3.17
CA GLY A 37 -10.37 -7.81 3.59
C GLY A 37 -9.67 -7.15 4.77
N ASN A 38 -9.37 -7.94 5.81
CA ASN A 38 -8.80 -7.46 7.06
C ASN A 38 -7.43 -6.78 6.88
N PHE A 39 -7.13 -5.84 7.78
CA PHE A 39 -5.79 -5.27 7.91
C PHE A 39 -4.75 -6.36 8.23
N ASN A 40 -3.60 -6.31 7.57
CA ASN A 40 -2.51 -7.26 7.74
C ASN A 40 -1.26 -6.52 8.24
N PRO A 41 -0.85 -6.64 9.52
CA PRO A 41 0.32 -5.95 10.06
C PRO A 41 1.66 -6.47 9.51
N ASN A 42 1.65 -7.59 8.78
CA ASN A 42 2.84 -8.09 8.08
C ASN A 42 2.97 -7.51 6.66
N ALA A 43 1.94 -6.83 6.14
CA ALA A 43 1.99 -6.12 4.86
C ALA A 43 2.39 -4.65 5.08
N PRO A 44 3.04 -4.01 4.08
CA PRO A 44 3.40 -2.60 4.20
C PRO A 44 2.17 -1.69 4.22
N PHE A 45 2.23 -0.63 5.03
CA PHE A 45 1.25 0.46 5.08
C PHE A 45 1.94 1.79 4.78
N GLY A 46 1.24 2.72 4.14
CA GLY A 46 1.77 4.06 3.88
C GLY A 46 1.27 4.64 2.57
N GLY A 47 1.21 5.97 2.49
CA GLY A 47 0.47 6.66 1.46
C GLY A 47 1.18 6.84 0.11
N TYR A 48 0.38 7.26 -0.86
CA TYR A 48 0.79 7.88 -2.11
C TYR A 48 0.56 9.38 -2.01
N LYS A 49 1.22 10.15 -2.89
CA LYS A 49 1.00 11.61 -3.04
C LYS A 49 1.23 12.33 -1.71
N GLN A 50 0.31 13.22 -1.31
CA GLN A 50 0.42 13.97 -0.06
C GLN A 50 0.07 13.14 1.19
N SER A 51 -0.26 11.86 1.05
CA SER A 51 -0.50 10.97 2.20
C SER A 51 0.76 10.38 2.82
N GLY A 52 1.96 10.73 2.32
CA GLY A 52 3.23 10.41 2.96
C GLY A 52 4.29 9.84 2.01
N ILE A 53 5.49 9.68 2.56
CA ILE A 53 6.67 9.08 1.92
C ILE A 53 7.13 7.92 2.82
N GLY A 54 7.59 6.82 2.21
CA GLY A 54 8.02 5.62 2.93
C GLY A 54 6.88 4.64 3.22
N ARG A 55 7.19 3.55 3.91
CA ARG A 55 6.23 2.55 4.39
C ARG A 55 6.50 2.17 5.83
N GLU A 56 5.46 1.88 6.57
CA GLU A 56 5.49 1.26 7.90
C GLU A 56 5.02 -0.20 7.80
N TYR A 57 5.20 -0.96 8.87
CA TYR A 57 4.84 -2.38 8.99
C TYR A 57 5.56 -3.33 8.03
N GLY A 58 5.43 -4.63 8.31
CA GLY A 58 6.09 -5.68 7.56
C GLY A 58 7.60 -5.48 7.42
N ARG A 59 8.17 -6.13 6.40
CA ARG A 59 9.60 -6.01 6.08
C ARG A 59 10.00 -4.59 5.69
N PHE A 60 9.18 -3.93 4.87
CA PHE A 60 9.49 -2.60 4.33
C PHE A 60 9.60 -1.55 5.44
N GLY A 61 8.73 -1.61 6.45
CA GLY A 61 8.81 -0.70 7.60
C GLY A 61 10.06 -0.89 8.45
N LEU A 62 10.60 -2.10 8.52
CA LEU A 62 11.89 -2.34 9.19
C LEU A 62 13.06 -1.80 8.36
N GLU A 63 13.00 -1.96 7.03
CA GLU A 63 14.05 -1.51 6.11
C GLU A 63 14.26 0.01 6.13
N GLU A 64 13.25 0.82 6.48
CA GLU A 64 13.38 2.28 6.67
C GLU A 64 14.34 2.66 7.82
N PHE A 65 14.68 1.72 8.71
CA PHE A 65 15.58 1.94 9.85
C PHE A 65 16.93 1.22 9.71
N LEU A 66 17.21 0.62 8.55
CA LEU A 66 18.46 -0.11 8.30
C LEU A 66 19.39 0.70 7.40
N GLU A 67 20.69 0.58 7.65
CA GLU A 67 21.73 1.17 6.81
C GLU A 67 22.37 0.09 5.92
N THR A 68 22.42 0.33 4.61
CA THR A 68 23.05 -0.60 3.66
C THR A 68 24.56 -0.35 3.61
N LYS A 69 25.36 -1.40 3.80
CA LYS A 69 26.83 -1.34 3.72
C LYS A 69 27.36 -2.29 2.65
N ALA A 70 28.10 -1.76 1.69
CA ALA A 70 28.84 -2.55 0.69
C ALA A 70 30.32 -2.66 1.09
N MET A 71 30.92 -3.83 0.88
CA MET A 71 32.35 -4.09 1.14
C MET A 71 33.02 -4.68 -0.11
N GLN A 72 34.24 -4.25 -0.40
CA GLN A 72 35.06 -4.73 -1.51
C GLN A 72 36.42 -5.24 -0.99
N LEU A 73 37.04 -6.18 -1.71
CA LEU A 73 38.39 -6.70 -1.46
C LEU A 73 39.37 -6.19 -2.50
#